data_AF-R1GAW3-F1
#
_entry.id   AF-R1GAW3-F1
#
_cell.length_a   1.000
_cell.length_b   1.000
_cell.length_c   1.000
_cell.angle_alpha   90.00
_cell.angle_beta   90.00
_cell.angle_gamma   90.00
#
_symmetry.space_group_name_H-M   'P 1'
#
loop_
_entity.id
_entity.type
_entity.pdbx_description
1 polymer ?
#
loop_
_entity_poly.entity_id
_entity_poly.type
_entity_poly.pdbx_seq_one_letter_code
_entity_poly.pdbx_strand_id
1 'polypeptide(L)'
;MSFYSSTIFTQAGVSNIVALLVSWGFGMTMFIFAFPALYTIDTWGRRALLIATFPFMFISLLAAGMSFYIPEDSDAHLGLIALFIFIFVAFYSPGEGPCAFVYSAEVFPLSHREMGMSWAVATNNFWAAVLGLTFPRMLRLFTAPGSFGFYAGLNIIALVAIFLFMPETKMRSLEELDYVFAVPTTVHARYQLTEVLPWAFRRYVLFQKDLKEPTLYHFEGENFSTGRMADG
;
A
#
# COMPACT_ATOMS: atom_id res chain seq x y z
N MET A 1 11.86 -1.53 9.97
CA MET A 1 11.36 -0.46 10.86
C MET A 1 11.24 -0.92 12.33
N SER A 2 10.54 -2.01 12.65
CA SER A 2 10.40 -2.47 14.06
C SER A 2 11.74 -2.77 14.76
N PHE A 3 12.72 -3.35 14.05
CA PHE A 3 14.01 -3.74 14.65
C PHE A 3 14.98 -2.60 15.00
N TYR A 4 14.79 -1.39 14.46
CA TYR A 4 15.73 -0.26 14.66
C TYR A 4 15.17 0.88 15.51
N SER A 5 13.92 0.77 15.97
CA SER A 5 13.30 1.71 16.93
C SER A 5 14.18 1.87 18.16
N SER A 6 14.56 0.76 18.81
CA SER A 6 15.33 0.79 20.06
C SER A 6 16.71 1.43 19.92
N THR A 7 17.43 1.18 18.82
CA THR A 7 18.82 1.65 18.61
C THR A 7 18.91 3.12 18.22
N ILE A 8 17.92 3.64 17.49
CA ILE A 8 17.85 5.07 17.14
C ILE A 8 17.51 5.90 18.39
N PHE A 9 16.63 5.40 19.27
CA PHE A 9 16.25 6.12 20.49
C PHE A 9 17.29 6.03 21.63
N THR A 10 18.11 4.98 21.70
CA THR A 10 19.21 4.91 22.68
C THR A 10 20.37 5.86 22.35
N GLN A 11 20.65 6.09 21.05
CA GLN A 11 21.70 7.03 20.64
C GLN A 11 21.30 8.51 20.78
N ALA A 12 20.00 8.80 20.85
CA ALA A 12 19.45 10.14 21.02
C ALA A 12 19.23 10.56 22.50
N GLY A 13 19.70 9.77 23.48
CA GLY A 13 19.61 10.12 24.91
C GLY A 13 18.21 9.99 25.54
N VAL A 14 17.27 9.34 24.85
CA VAL A 14 15.89 9.20 25.33
C VAL A 14 15.75 7.92 26.17
N SER A 15 15.19 8.04 27.38
CA SER A 15 14.95 6.94 28.33
C SER A 15 14.28 5.72 27.65
N ASN A 16 14.76 4.51 27.95
CA ASN A 16 14.23 3.23 27.44
C ASN A 16 12.69 3.12 27.51
N ILE A 17 12.06 3.81 28.46
CA ILE A 17 10.61 3.89 28.64
C ILE A 17 9.92 4.54 27.43
N VAL A 18 10.48 5.61 26.84
CA VAL A 18 9.87 6.29 25.70
C VAL A 18 9.95 5.43 24.44
N ALA A 19 11.06 4.73 24.21
CA ALA A 19 11.18 3.79 23.09
C ALA A 19 10.18 2.62 23.19
N LEU A 20 9.93 2.14 24.41
CA LEU A 20 8.90 1.14 24.70
C LEU A 20 7.50 1.69 24.45
N LEU A 21 7.21 2.93 24.88
CA LEU A 21 5.93 3.59 24.65
C LEU A 21 5.66 3.83 23.16
N VAL A 22 6.67 4.25 22.39
CA VAL A 22 6.56 4.41 20.92
C VAL A 22 6.29 3.06 20.24
N SER A 23 7.00 2.00 20.66
CA SER A 23 6.79 0.65 20.11
C SER A 23 5.41 0.09 20.47
N TRP A 24 4.93 0.35 21.69
CA TRP A 24 3.58 0.01 22.13
C TRP A 24 2.52 0.78 21.34
N GLY A 25 2.71 2.09 21.17
CA GLY A 25 1.84 2.95 20.35
C GLY A 25 1.77 2.46 18.91
N PHE A 26 2.90 2.06 18.32
CA PHE A 26 2.97 1.52 16.97
C PHE A 26 2.11 0.25 16.83
N GLY A 27 2.24 -0.69 17.77
CA GLY A 27 1.43 -1.91 17.80
C GLY A 27 -0.06 -1.63 17.99
N MET A 28 -0.40 -0.66 18.85
CA MET A 28 -1.78 -0.24 19.08
C MET A 28 -2.39 0.41 17.84
N THR A 29 -1.65 1.27 17.12
CA THR A 29 -2.11 1.85 15.86
C THR A 29 -2.38 0.76 14.83
N MET A 30 -1.48 -0.21 14.64
CA MET A 30 -1.75 -1.34 13.75
C MET A 30 -3.01 -2.12 14.16
N PHE A 31 -3.19 -2.38 15.46
CA PHE A 31 -4.35 -3.11 15.95
C PHE A 31 -5.67 -2.36 15.72
N ILE A 32 -5.72 -1.07 16.03
CA ILE A 32 -6.92 -0.24 15.86
C ILE A 32 -7.27 -0.10 14.37
N PHE A 33 -6.27 0.18 13.53
CA PHE A 33 -6.48 0.36 12.08
C PHE A 33 -6.68 -0.96 11.32
N ALA A 34 -6.49 -2.12 11.96
CA ALA A 34 -6.88 -3.41 11.39
C ALA A 34 -8.41 -3.60 11.31
N PHE A 35 -9.20 -3.03 12.23
CA PHE A 35 -10.66 -3.19 12.18
C PHE A 35 -11.29 -2.52 10.94
N PRO A 36 -11.00 -1.24 10.61
CA PRO A 36 -11.46 -0.65 9.36
C PRO A 36 -10.98 -1.40 8.12
N ALA A 37 -9.78 -2.00 8.16
CA ALA A 37 -9.23 -2.78 7.06
C ALA A 37 -10.16 -3.93 6.64
N LEU A 38 -10.69 -4.68 7.63
CA LEU A 38 -11.58 -5.80 7.38
C LEU A 38 -12.87 -5.38 6.65
N TYR A 39 -13.40 -4.20 6.94
CA TYR A 39 -14.57 -3.70 6.24
C TYR A 39 -14.22 -3.09 4.88
N THR A 40 -13.07 -2.42 4.77
CA THR A 40 -12.72 -1.66 3.56
C THR A 40 -12.21 -2.58 2.46
N ILE A 41 -11.56 -3.69 2.81
CA ILE A 41 -11.05 -4.67 1.85
C ILE A 41 -12.16 -5.33 1.03
N ASP A 42 -13.31 -5.61 1.66
CA ASP A 42 -14.45 -6.25 0.99
C ASP A 42 -15.35 -5.23 0.28
N THR A 43 -15.47 -4.01 0.81
CA THR A 43 -16.35 -2.98 0.25
C THR A 43 -15.73 -2.19 -0.89
N TRP A 44 -14.44 -1.85 -0.86
CA TRP A 44 -13.79 -1.04 -1.89
C TRP A 44 -13.09 -1.89 -2.95
N GLY A 45 -12.60 -3.08 -2.57
CA GLY A 45 -11.76 -3.92 -3.43
C GLY A 45 -10.29 -3.78 -3.07
N ARG A 46 -9.51 -4.79 -3.44
CA ARG A 46 -8.12 -4.95 -2.95
C ARG A 46 -7.19 -3.99 -3.66
N ARG A 47 -7.36 -3.83 -4.97
CA ARG A 47 -6.57 -2.89 -5.77
C ARG A 47 -6.93 -1.44 -5.47
N ALA A 48 -8.21 -1.11 -5.37
CA ALA A 48 -8.64 0.23 -5.00
C ALA A 48 -8.09 0.67 -3.63
N LEU A 49 -8.07 -0.23 -2.64
CA LEU A 49 -7.54 0.04 -1.31
C LEU A 49 -6.04 0.34 -1.34
N LEU A 50 -5.25 -0.47 -2.06
CA LEU A 50 -3.80 -0.27 -2.18
C LEU A 50 -3.48 1.03 -2.95
N ILE A 51 -4.18 1.32 -4.05
CA ILE A 51 -3.97 2.57 -4.79
C ILE A 51 -4.33 3.79 -3.93
N ALA A 52 -5.33 3.68 -3.05
CA ALA A 52 -5.72 4.76 -2.16
C ALA A 52 -4.72 4.98 -1.01
N THR A 53 -4.15 3.92 -0.42
CA THR A 53 -3.27 4.04 0.76
C THR A 53 -1.85 4.49 0.43
N PHE A 54 -1.27 4.04 -0.70
CA PHE A 54 0.12 4.31 -1.07
C PHE A 54 0.47 5.81 -1.24
N PRO A 55 -0.38 6.68 -1.81
CA PRO A 55 -0.14 8.12 -1.83
C PRO A 55 -0.06 8.74 -0.43
N PHE A 56 -0.91 8.31 0.51
CA PHE A 56 -0.86 8.80 1.90
C PHE A 56 0.39 8.29 2.63
N MET A 57 0.79 7.04 2.37
CA MET A 57 2.05 6.49 2.88
C MET A 57 3.27 7.27 2.33
N PHE A 58 3.26 7.63 1.05
CA PHE A 58 4.29 8.49 0.46
C PHE A 58 4.37 9.86 1.14
N ILE A 59 3.24 10.57 1.25
CA ILE A 59 3.20 11.93 1.81
C ILE A 59 3.62 11.92 3.28
N SER A 60 3.13 10.97 4.08
CA SER A 60 3.49 10.85 5.49
C SER A 60 4.97 10.53 5.68
N LEU A 61 5.55 9.65 4.87
CA LEU A 61 6.97 9.31 4.98
C LEU A 61 7.88 10.44 4.50
N LEU A 62 7.47 11.18 3.47
CA LEU A 62 8.15 12.39 3.02
C LEU A 62 8.09 13.48 4.09
N ALA A 63 6.93 13.69 4.71
CA ALA A 63 6.76 14.64 5.81
C ALA A 63 7.60 14.24 7.03
N ALA A 64 7.67 12.96 7.38
CA ALA A 64 8.57 12.45 8.41
C ALA A 64 10.05 12.74 8.09
N GLY A 65 10.46 12.53 6.83
CA GLY A 65 11.80 12.87 6.35
C GLY A 65 12.10 14.37 6.43
N MET A 66 11.13 15.23 6.09
CA MET A 66 11.28 16.68 6.15
C MET A 66 11.35 17.21 7.59
N SER A 67 10.69 16.54 8.55
CA SER A 67 10.76 16.91 9.97
C SER A 67 12.19 16.83 10.54
N PHE A 68 13.09 16.06 9.94
CA PHE A 68 14.50 16.02 10.33
C PHE A 68 15.27 17.31 10.04
N TYR A 69 14.72 18.24 9.24
CA TYR A 69 15.33 19.57 9.04
C TYR A 69 14.99 20.57 10.16
N ILE A 70 14.08 20.21 11.08
CA ILE A 70 13.75 21.04 12.25
C ILE A 70 14.90 20.92 13.27
N PRO A 71 15.36 22.01 13.91
CA PRO A 71 16.42 21.96 14.91
C PRO A 71 16.13 20.95 16.03
N GLU A 72 17.16 20.18 16.42
CA GLU A 72 17.07 19.13 17.45
C GLU A 72 16.71 19.67 18.84
N ASP A 73 16.98 20.96 19.10
CA ASP A 73 16.67 21.64 20.36
C ASP A 73 15.17 21.88 20.59
N SER A 74 14.32 21.61 19.59
CA SER A 74 12.87 21.76 19.69
C SER A 74 12.20 20.46 20.07
N ASP A 75 11.44 20.46 21.17
CA ASP A 75 10.57 19.33 21.57
C ASP A 75 9.59 18.91 20.45
N ALA A 76 9.28 19.82 19.52
CA ALA A 76 8.43 19.54 18.37
C ALA A 76 9.07 18.57 17.36
N HIS A 77 10.41 18.47 17.32
CA HIS A 77 11.14 17.63 16.36
C HIS A 77 10.73 16.15 16.48
N LEU A 78 10.85 15.58 17.67
CA LEU A 78 10.49 14.18 17.93
C LEU A 78 8.99 13.95 17.80
N GLY A 79 8.16 14.90 18.24
CA GLY A 79 6.70 14.81 18.16
C GLY A 79 6.19 14.72 16.72
N LEU A 80 6.71 15.55 15.82
CA LEU A 80 6.33 15.56 14.40
C LEU A 80 6.77 14.29 13.68
N ILE A 81 7.99 13.81 13.93
CA ILE A 81 8.49 12.55 13.34
C ILE A 81 7.60 11.39 13.77
N ALA A 82 7.31 11.27 15.07
CA ALA A 82 6.46 10.21 15.60
C ALA A 82 5.03 10.28 15.04
N LEU A 83 4.44 11.47 14.95
CA LEU A 83 3.12 11.69 14.37
C LEU A 83 3.04 11.19 12.93
N PHE A 84 3.98 11.61 12.08
CA PHE A 84 3.97 11.19 10.67
C PHE A 84 4.24 9.70 10.49
N ILE A 85 5.07 9.09 11.34
CA ILE A 85 5.26 7.64 11.35
C ILE A 85 3.96 6.92 11.78
N PHE A 86 3.22 7.42 12.77
CA PHE A 86 1.93 6.82 13.13
C PHE A 86 0.87 6.98 12.04
N ILE A 87 0.86 8.11 11.34
CA ILE A 87 0.00 8.29 10.17
C ILE A 87 0.37 7.29 9.07
N PHE A 88 1.67 7.11 8.79
CA PHE A 88 2.13 6.08 7.85
C PHE A 88 1.62 4.69 8.25
N VAL A 89 1.76 4.31 9.53
CA VAL A 89 1.31 3.01 10.06
C VAL A 89 -0.21 2.84 9.94
N ALA A 90 -0.97 3.90 10.19
CA ALA A 90 -2.42 3.88 10.08
C ALA A 90 -2.89 3.57 8.64
N PHE A 91 -2.18 4.05 7.61
CA PHE A 91 -2.49 3.75 6.21
C PHE A 91 -1.87 2.44 5.71
N TYR A 92 -0.70 2.07 6.24
CA TYR A 92 -0.05 0.78 5.98
C TYR A 92 -0.90 -0.38 6.48
N SER A 93 -1.49 -0.24 7.67
CA SER A 93 -2.24 -1.30 8.34
C SER A 93 -3.37 -1.88 7.49
N PRO A 94 -4.28 -1.10 6.87
CA PRO A 94 -5.33 -1.66 6.02
C PRO A 94 -4.85 -2.08 4.62
N GLY A 95 -3.81 -1.44 4.09
CA GLY A 95 -3.28 -1.72 2.76
C GLY A 95 -2.33 -2.91 2.76
N GLU A 96 -1.04 -2.64 2.94
CA GLU A 96 0.02 -3.64 2.78
C GLU A 96 -0.09 -4.81 3.76
N GLY A 97 -0.65 -4.59 4.95
CA GLY A 97 -0.85 -5.63 5.96
C GLY A 97 -1.73 -6.79 5.48
N PRO A 98 -3.07 -6.70 5.54
CA PRO A 98 -3.96 -7.80 5.19
C PRO A 98 -4.16 -7.90 3.66
N CYS A 99 -4.19 -6.77 2.93
CA CYS A 99 -4.58 -6.78 1.53
C CYS A 99 -3.57 -7.49 0.64
N ALA A 100 -2.26 -7.29 0.86
CA ALA A 100 -1.22 -7.92 0.06
C ALA A 100 -1.20 -9.45 0.22
N PHE A 101 -1.42 -9.95 1.44
CA PHE A 101 -1.49 -11.40 1.69
C PHE A 101 -2.77 -12.03 1.15
N VAL A 102 -3.92 -11.37 1.33
CA VAL A 102 -5.19 -11.83 0.74
C VAL A 102 -5.08 -11.88 -0.78
N TYR A 103 -4.55 -10.83 -1.39
CA TYR A 103 -4.33 -10.77 -2.84
C TYR A 103 -3.42 -11.91 -3.31
N SER A 104 -2.29 -12.15 -2.63
CA SER A 104 -1.39 -13.25 -2.96
C SER A 104 -2.11 -14.61 -2.93
N ALA A 105 -3.01 -14.83 -1.96
CA ALA A 105 -3.79 -16.06 -1.88
C ALA A 105 -4.85 -16.19 -3.01
N GLU A 106 -5.40 -15.07 -3.50
CA GLU A 106 -6.39 -15.03 -4.57
C GLU A 106 -5.78 -15.22 -5.97
N VAL A 107 -4.53 -14.79 -6.18
CA VAL A 107 -3.82 -14.90 -7.47
C VAL A 107 -3.45 -16.36 -7.80
N PHE A 108 -3.18 -17.18 -6.80
CA PHE A 108 -2.74 -18.56 -7.04
C PHE A 108 -3.92 -19.53 -7.22
N PRO A 109 -3.88 -20.41 -8.26
CA PRO A 109 -4.85 -21.47 -8.44
C PRO A 109 -4.91 -22.40 -7.23
N LEU A 110 -6.10 -22.92 -6.91
CA LEU A 110 -6.32 -23.79 -5.74
C LEU A 110 -5.32 -24.96 -5.65
N SER A 111 -4.96 -25.55 -6.79
CA SER A 111 -4.05 -26.70 -6.87
C SER A 111 -2.61 -26.42 -6.40
N HIS A 112 -2.16 -25.16 -6.46
CA HIS A 112 -0.79 -24.78 -6.12
C HIS A 112 -0.73 -23.58 -5.16
N ARG A 113 -1.87 -23.21 -4.54
CA ARG A 113 -1.98 -22.04 -3.67
C ARG A 113 -1.03 -22.08 -2.49
N GLU A 114 -0.88 -23.24 -1.85
CA GLU A 114 0.03 -23.40 -0.71
C GLU A 114 1.49 -23.14 -1.09
N MET A 115 1.91 -23.62 -2.26
CA MET A 115 3.25 -23.40 -2.79
C MET A 115 3.45 -21.92 -3.16
N GLY A 116 2.49 -21.33 -3.87
CA GLY A 116 2.54 -19.90 -4.23
C GLY A 116 2.59 -18.97 -3.02
N MET A 117 1.77 -19.25 -2.00
CA MET A 117 1.76 -18.49 -0.75
C MET A 117 3.09 -18.63 0.01
N SER A 118 3.67 -19.84 0.04
CA SER A 118 4.99 -20.06 0.65
C SER A 118 6.08 -19.24 -0.04
N TRP A 119 6.03 -19.15 -1.38
CA TRP A 119 6.94 -18.29 -2.15
C TRP A 119 6.74 -16.80 -1.88
N ALA A 120 5.49 -16.35 -1.77
CA ALA A 120 5.18 -14.95 -1.42
C ALA A 120 5.74 -14.59 -0.05
N VAL A 121 5.49 -15.43 0.97
CA VAL A 121 6.01 -15.23 2.33
C VAL A 121 7.54 -15.31 2.37
N ALA A 122 8.15 -16.26 1.66
CA ALA A 122 9.60 -16.37 1.57
C ALA A 122 10.23 -15.13 0.95
N THR A 123 9.65 -14.61 -0.14
CA THR A 123 10.11 -13.38 -0.81
C THR A 123 9.98 -12.17 0.09
N ASN A 124 8.84 -12.03 0.79
CA ASN A 124 8.64 -10.97 1.78
C ASN A 124 9.71 -11.00 2.89
N ASN A 125 9.93 -12.17 3.49
CA ASN A 125 10.92 -12.33 4.56
C ASN A 125 12.36 -12.14 4.07
N PHE A 126 12.66 -12.57 2.84
CA PHE A 126 13.96 -12.36 2.22
C PHE A 126 14.26 -10.86 2.07
N TRP A 127 13.33 -10.08 1.50
CA TRP A 127 13.51 -8.63 1.36
C TRP A 127 13.52 -7.92 2.72
N ALA A 128 12.72 -8.36 3.68
CA ALA A 128 12.76 -7.84 5.04
C ALA A 128 14.15 -8.06 5.70
N ALA A 129 14.77 -9.22 5.48
CA ALA A 129 16.12 -9.51 5.97
C ALA A 129 17.18 -8.65 5.27
N VAL A 130 17.10 -8.52 3.93
CA VAL A 130 18.00 -7.65 3.16
C VAL A 130 17.92 -6.22 3.68
N LEU A 131 16.70 -5.67 3.83
CA LEU A 131 16.49 -4.33 4.38
C LEU A 131 17.04 -4.20 5.81
N GLY A 132 16.83 -5.21 6.67
CA GLY A 132 17.39 -5.23 8.02
C GLY A 132 18.92 -5.13 8.04
N LEU A 133 19.60 -5.79 7.10
CA LEU A 133 21.06 -5.76 6.99
C LEU A 133 21.60 -4.48 6.32
N THR A 134 20.87 -3.93 5.34
CA THR A 134 21.31 -2.75 4.58
C THR A 134 20.95 -1.43 5.26
N PHE A 135 19.88 -1.39 6.06
CA PHE A 135 19.36 -0.16 6.67
C PHE A 135 20.39 0.60 7.53
N PRO A 136 21.24 -0.03 8.38
CA PRO A 136 22.28 0.70 9.11
C PRO A 136 23.31 1.36 8.20
N ARG A 137 23.67 0.70 7.10
CA ARG A 137 24.62 1.26 6.12
C ARG A 137 23.97 2.43 5.38
N MET A 138 22.69 2.31 5.04
CA MET A 138 21.93 3.37 4.41
C MET A 138 21.80 4.59 5.32
N LEU A 139 21.47 4.41 6.61
CA LEU A 139 21.41 5.51 7.58
C LEU A 139 22.74 6.28 7.69
N ARG A 140 23.87 5.59 7.62
CA ARG A 140 25.20 6.23 7.68
C ARG A 140 25.54 7.01 6.40
N LEU A 141 25.14 6.52 5.23
CA LEU A 141 25.50 7.11 3.93
C LEU A 141 24.51 8.18 3.48
N PHE A 142 23.21 7.92 3.60
CA PHE A 142 22.14 8.79 3.10
C PHE A 142 21.58 9.72 4.18
N THR A 143 22.02 9.59 5.44
CA THR A 143 21.44 10.25 6.62
C THR A 143 19.96 9.84 6.85
N ALA A 144 19.39 10.25 7.99
CA ALA A 144 17.97 9.98 8.29
C ALA A 144 17.02 10.53 7.20
N PRO A 145 17.01 11.83 6.86
CA PRO A 145 16.08 12.38 5.86
C PRO A 145 16.20 11.72 4.48
N GLY A 146 17.43 11.41 4.03
CA GLY A 146 17.63 10.72 2.75
C GLY A 146 17.14 9.27 2.76
N SER A 147 17.23 8.57 3.90
CA SER A 147 16.69 7.22 4.07
C SER A 147 15.15 7.21 4.00
N PHE A 148 14.49 8.15 4.68
CA PHE A 148 13.03 8.30 4.62
C PHE A 148 12.56 8.68 3.21
N GLY A 149 13.27 9.61 2.55
CA GLY A 149 12.99 9.99 1.16
C GLY A 149 13.15 8.84 0.16
N PHE A 150 14.16 7.99 0.35
CA PHE A 150 14.36 6.80 -0.48
C PHE A 150 13.18 5.82 -0.37
N TYR A 151 12.72 5.52 0.85
CA TYR A 151 11.53 4.66 1.04
C TYR A 151 10.24 5.32 0.55
N ALA A 152 10.14 6.64 0.60
CA ALA A 152 9.02 7.36 0.01
C ALA A 152 9.02 7.17 -1.52
N GLY A 153 10.19 7.29 -2.17
CA GLY A 153 10.35 6.96 -3.59
C GLY A 153 9.93 5.53 -3.93
N LEU A 154 10.33 4.55 -3.10
CA LEU A 154 9.89 3.16 -3.27
C LEU A 154 8.37 2.99 -3.17
N ASN A 155 7.68 3.76 -2.31
CA ASN A 155 6.21 3.75 -2.24
C ASN A 155 5.59 4.22 -3.57
N ILE A 156 6.16 5.22 -4.24
CA ILE A 156 5.67 5.66 -5.56
C ILE A 156 5.92 4.60 -6.63
N ILE A 157 7.09 3.96 -6.63
CA ILE A 157 7.39 2.87 -7.57
C ILE A 157 6.41 1.71 -7.36
N ALA A 158 6.13 1.34 -6.10
CA ALA A 158 5.16 0.32 -5.76
C ALA A 158 3.74 0.73 -6.19
N LEU A 159 3.33 1.98 -5.97
CA LEU A 159 2.05 2.50 -6.45
C LEU A 159 1.90 2.36 -7.97
N VAL A 160 2.93 2.73 -8.73
CA VAL A 160 2.94 2.59 -10.19
C VAL A 160 2.88 1.12 -10.60
N ALA A 161 3.64 0.25 -9.93
CA ALA A 161 3.63 -1.18 -10.20
C ALA A 161 2.25 -1.80 -9.92
N ILE A 162 1.61 -1.43 -8.80
CA ILE A 162 0.26 -1.86 -8.43
C ILE A 162 -0.74 -1.37 -9.47
N PHE A 163 -0.65 -0.11 -9.90
CA PHE A 163 -1.54 0.44 -10.91
C PHE A 163 -1.43 -0.30 -12.24
N LEU A 164 -0.21 -0.63 -12.69
CA LEU A 164 0.04 -1.24 -14.00
C LEU A 164 -0.15 -2.76 -14.05
N PHE A 165 0.24 -3.47 -12.99
CA PHE A 165 0.38 -4.93 -13.04
C PHE A 165 -0.64 -5.68 -12.20
N MET A 166 -1.32 -5.01 -11.27
CA MET A 166 -2.25 -5.67 -10.35
C MET A 166 -3.68 -5.56 -10.89
N PRO A 167 -4.29 -6.64 -11.42
CA PRO A 167 -5.71 -6.66 -11.73
C PRO A 167 -6.57 -6.63 -10.46
N GLU A 168 -7.79 -6.10 -10.55
CA GLU A 168 -8.76 -6.10 -9.45
C GLU A 168 -9.36 -7.50 -9.26
N THR A 169 -9.41 -7.98 -8.01
CA THR A 169 -9.89 -9.33 -7.65
C THR A 169 -11.21 -9.32 -6.89
N LYS A 170 -11.83 -8.15 -6.70
CA LYS A 170 -13.04 -7.97 -5.91
C LYS A 170 -14.24 -8.77 -6.45
N MET A 171 -14.87 -9.57 -5.57
CA MET A 171 -16.15 -10.26 -5.79
C MET A 171 -16.22 -11.11 -7.09
N ARG A 172 -15.08 -11.67 -7.51
CA ARG A 172 -15.03 -12.58 -8.66
C ARG A 172 -14.95 -14.03 -8.19
N SER A 173 -15.62 -14.93 -8.90
CA SER A 173 -15.43 -16.36 -8.69
C SER A 173 -14.00 -16.77 -9.08
N LEU A 174 -13.50 -17.90 -8.58
CA LEU A 174 -12.18 -18.40 -8.96
C LEU A 174 -12.06 -18.66 -10.48
N GLU A 175 -13.17 -19.01 -11.13
CA GLU A 175 -13.25 -19.21 -12.59
C GLU A 175 -13.16 -17.88 -13.36
N GLU A 176 -13.77 -16.82 -12.83
CA GLU A 176 -13.67 -15.47 -13.40
C GLU A 176 -12.27 -14.87 -13.19
N LEU A 177 -11.59 -15.21 -12.09
CA LEU A 177 -10.21 -14.82 -11.83
C LEU A 177 -9.25 -15.46 -12.84
N ASP A 178 -9.42 -16.74 -13.18
CA ASP A 178 -8.62 -17.38 -14.22
C ASP A 178 -8.75 -16.66 -15.57
N TYR A 179 -9.94 -16.14 -15.92
CA TYR A 179 -10.14 -15.32 -17.11
C TYR A 179 -9.43 -13.96 -17.03
N VAL A 180 -9.45 -13.32 -15.86
CA VAL A 180 -8.76 -12.03 -15.60
C VAL A 180 -7.24 -12.19 -15.72
N PHE A 181 -6.69 -13.27 -15.19
CA PHE A 181 -5.25 -13.58 -15.22
C PHE A 181 -4.79 -14.20 -16.55
N ALA A 182 -5.70 -14.72 -17.37
CA ALA A 182 -5.39 -15.16 -18.74
C ALA A 182 -5.03 -14.00 -19.68
N VAL A 183 -5.42 -12.77 -19.35
CA VAL A 183 -5.05 -11.59 -20.13
C VAL A 183 -3.56 -11.27 -19.89
N PRO A 184 -2.73 -11.14 -20.95
CA PRO A 184 -1.33 -10.80 -20.79
C PRO A 184 -1.15 -9.49 -20.03
N THR A 185 -0.21 -9.46 -19.08
CA THR A 185 0.04 -8.28 -18.23
C THR A 185 0.42 -7.04 -19.04
N THR A 186 0.99 -7.21 -20.24
CA THR A 186 1.30 -6.13 -21.19
C THR A 186 0.04 -5.47 -21.76
N VAL A 187 -1.01 -6.25 -22.02
CA VAL A 187 -2.30 -5.75 -22.51
C VAL A 187 -3.02 -5.00 -21.38
N HIS A 188 -3.00 -5.56 -20.17
CA HIS A 188 -3.54 -4.90 -18.99
C HIS A 188 -2.82 -3.57 -18.71
N ALA A 189 -1.49 -3.57 -18.67
CA ALA A 189 -0.70 -2.36 -18.42
C ALA A 189 -0.92 -1.29 -19.50
N ARG A 190 -1.01 -1.69 -20.78
CA ARG A 190 -1.33 -0.77 -21.88
C ARG A 190 -2.71 -0.14 -21.68
N TYR A 191 -3.72 -0.93 -21.34
CA TYR A 191 -5.07 -0.44 -21.08
C TYR A 191 -5.11 0.53 -19.88
N GLN A 192 -4.39 0.21 -18.80
CA GLN A 192 -4.30 1.10 -17.64
C GLN A 192 -3.69 2.47 -18.02
N LEU A 193 -2.68 2.48 -18.89
CA LEU A 193 -2.03 3.71 -19.35
C LEU A 193 -2.86 4.48 -20.39
N THR A 194 -3.53 3.80 -21.32
CA THR A 194 -4.20 4.46 -22.44
C THR A 194 -5.65 4.80 -22.18
N GLU A 195 -6.35 4.02 -21.37
CA GLU A 195 -7.79 4.19 -21.12
C GLU A 195 -8.07 4.63 -19.68
N VAL A 196 -7.48 3.96 -18.68
CA VAL A 196 -7.80 4.23 -17.28
C VAL A 196 -7.15 5.51 -16.77
N LEU A 197 -5.89 5.77 -17.10
CA LEU A 197 -5.18 6.95 -16.63
C LEU A 197 -5.77 8.27 -17.17
N PRO A 198 -6.13 8.38 -18.46
CA PRO A 198 -6.83 9.57 -18.97
C PRO A 198 -8.24 9.70 -18.40
N TRP A 199 -8.96 8.60 -18.20
CA TRP A 199 -10.28 8.62 -17.54
C TRP A 199 -10.16 9.09 -16.09
N ALA A 200 -9.23 8.53 -15.32
CA ALA A 200 -9.01 8.88 -13.92
C ALA A 200 -8.60 10.35 -13.78
N PHE A 201 -7.76 10.84 -14.69
CA PHE A 201 -7.42 12.26 -14.76
C PHE A 201 -8.67 13.12 -15.04
N ARG A 202 -9.49 12.77 -16.02
CA ARG A 202 -10.71 13.53 -16.34
C ARG A 202 -11.76 13.47 -15.22
N ARG A 203 -11.88 12.34 -14.54
CA ARG A 203 -12.87 12.14 -13.48
C ARG A 203 -12.44 12.78 -12.16
N TYR A 204 -11.21 12.52 -11.70
CA TYR A 204 -10.73 12.95 -10.38
C TYR A 204 -10.01 14.31 -10.39
N VAL A 205 -9.33 14.67 -11.49
CA VAL A 205 -8.63 15.97 -11.60
C VAL A 205 -9.49 17.02 -12.27
N LEU A 206 -10.25 16.66 -13.33
CA LEU A 206 -11.16 17.59 -14.01
C LEU A 206 -12.61 17.52 -13.48
N PHE A 207 -12.85 16.78 -12.40
CA PHE A 207 -14.15 16.65 -11.72
C PHE A 207 -15.34 16.29 -12.64
N GLN A 208 -15.10 15.60 -13.76
CA GLN A 208 -16.15 15.16 -14.68
C GLN A 208 -16.83 13.89 -14.16
N LYS A 209 -17.99 14.04 -13.51
CA LYS A 209 -18.71 12.95 -12.82
C LYS A 209 -19.43 11.97 -13.77
N ASP A 210 -19.72 12.38 -15.00
CA ASP A 210 -20.55 11.62 -15.95
C ASP A 210 -19.78 10.64 -16.84
N LEU A 211 -18.47 10.45 -16.60
CA LEU A 211 -17.66 9.53 -17.40
C LEU A 211 -17.85 8.08 -16.95
N LYS A 212 -18.37 7.23 -17.86
CA LYS A 212 -18.51 5.78 -17.67
C LYS A 212 -17.14 5.15 -17.37
N GLU A 213 -17.07 4.30 -16.36
CA GLU A 213 -15.82 3.64 -15.96
C GLU A 213 -15.36 2.69 -17.06
N PRO A 214 -14.09 2.78 -17.51
CA PRO A 214 -13.57 1.93 -18.57
C PRO A 214 -13.41 0.50 -18.03
N THR A 215 -14.29 -0.42 -18.44
CA THR A 215 -14.25 -1.83 -18.06
C THR A 215 -13.48 -2.66 -19.09
N LEU A 216 -12.34 -3.24 -18.68
CA LEU A 216 -11.54 -4.14 -19.56
C LEU A 216 -12.17 -5.53 -19.67
N TYR A 217 -12.86 -5.96 -18.62
CA TYR A 217 -13.44 -7.29 -18.51
C TYR A 217 -14.96 -7.18 -18.65
N HIS A 218 -15.53 -7.89 -19.63
CA HIS A 218 -16.97 -8.00 -19.82
C HIS A 218 -17.41 -9.38 -19.34
N PHE A 219 -18.16 -9.42 -18.23
CA PHE A 219 -18.69 -10.67 -17.69
C PHE A 219 -20.18 -10.79 -18.03
N GLU A 220 -20.65 -12.02 -18.27
CA GLU A 220 -21.99 -12.35 -18.82
C GLU A 220 -23.19 -11.95 -17.93
N GLY A 221 -22.97 -11.30 -16.78
CA GLY A 221 -24.02 -10.83 -15.86
C GLY A 221 -24.22 -9.30 -15.77
N GLU A 222 -23.32 -8.48 -16.31
CA GLU A 222 -23.40 -7.01 -16.18
C GLU A 222 -24.46 -6.35 -17.10
N ASN A 223 -25.04 -7.11 -18.03
CA ASN A 223 -26.11 -6.64 -18.92
C ASN A 223 -27.49 -6.53 -18.25
N PHE A 224 -27.69 -7.08 -17.04
CA PHE A 224 -29.02 -7.10 -16.42
C PHE A 224 -29.40 -5.82 -15.66
N SER A 225 -28.44 -4.96 -15.30
CA SER A 225 -28.71 -3.69 -14.59
C SER A 225 -28.84 -2.48 -15.50
N THR A 226 -28.31 -2.54 -16.73
CA THR A 226 -28.38 -1.42 -17.69
C THR A 226 -29.60 -1.50 -18.63
N GLY A 227 -30.21 -2.67 -18.78
CA GLY A 227 -31.39 -2.86 -19.66
C GLY A 227 -32.74 -2.44 -19.07
N ARG A 228 -32.82 -2.07 -17.79
CA ARG A 228 -34.09 -1.75 -17.12
C ARG A 228 -34.42 -0.26 -17.00
N MET A 229 -33.57 0.61 -17.54
CA MET A 229 -33.75 2.07 -17.58
C MET A 229 -33.95 2.60 -19.01
N ALA A 230 -34.19 1.72 -19.99
CA ALA A 230 -34.31 2.09 -21.41
C ALA A 230 -35.66 1.74 -22.06
N ASP A 231 -36.58 1.10 -21.34
CA ASP A 231 -37.96 0.86 -21.81
C ASP A 231 -38.95 1.47 -20.82
N GLY A 232 -39.24 2.76 -21.05
CA GLY A 232 -40.42 3.47 -20.55
C GLY A 232 -41.30 3.86 -21.72
#